data_AF-A0A1V3G698-F1
#
_entry.id   AF-A0A1V3G698-F1
#
_cell.length_a   1.000
_cell.length_b   1.000
_cell.length_c   1.000
_cell.angle_alpha   90.00
_cell.angle_beta   90.00
_cell.angle_gamma   90.00
#
_symmetry.space_group_name_H-M   'P 1'
#
loop_
_entity.id
_entity.type
_entity.pdbx_description
1 polymer ?
#
loop_
_entity_poly.entity_id
_entity_poly.type
_entity_poly.pdbx_seq_one_letter_code
_entity_poly.pdbx_strand_id
1 'polypeptide(L)'
;MDKISLGTIQSMNSISPSVKTTPFEAQESFKNYLQGALENISETQAQSNAATQALMNGKMDNLHQVMITAEKASVTLQTTLEIRNKVVEAYQEIMRMQV
;
A
#
# COMPACT_ATOMS: atom_id res chain seq x y z
N MET A 1 -21.70 -9.33 -60.87
CA MET A 1 -21.85 -8.56 -59.62
C MET A 1 -23.26 -8.86 -59.14
N ASP A 2 -23.47 -9.74 -58.17
CA ASP A 2 -23.26 -9.51 -56.74
C ASP A 2 -23.08 -10.88 -56.05
N LYS A 3 -21.96 -11.09 -55.34
CA LYS A 3 -21.76 -12.29 -54.50
C LYS A 3 -21.88 -11.85 -53.05
N ILE A 4 -23.06 -12.06 -52.48
CA ILE A 4 -23.31 -11.89 -51.06
C ILE A 4 -22.49 -12.98 -50.33
N SER A 5 -21.31 -12.61 -49.86
CA SER A 5 -20.48 -13.45 -49.01
C SER A 5 -20.97 -13.25 -47.58
N LEU A 6 -21.76 -14.21 -47.09
CA LEU A 6 -22.07 -14.38 -45.67
C LEU A 6 -20.75 -14.50 -44.89
N GLY A 7 -20.37 -13.41 -44.24
CA GLY A 7 -19.24 -13.35 -43.33
C GLY A 7 -19.51 -14.23 -42.11
N THR A 8 -18.82 -15.35 -42.11
CA THR A 8 -18.65 -16.33 -41.04
C THR A 8 -18.56 -15.68 -39.65
N ILE A 9 -19.43 -16.11 -38.73
CA ILE A 9 -19.19 -16.00 -37.29
C ILE A 9 -17.95 -16.85 -37.00
N GLN A 10 -16.81 -16.20 -36.82
CA GLN A 10 -15.60 -16.83 -36.28
C GLN A 10 -15.39 -16.32 -34.87
N SER A 11 -15.94 -17.09 -33.93
CA SER A 11 -15.42 -17.24 -32.57
C SER A 11 -13.92 -17.53 -32.65
N MET A 12 -13.10 -16.67 -32.05
CA MET A 12 -11.73 -16.85 -31.50
C MET A 12 -11.33 -15.44 -30.99
N ASN A 13 -10.80 -15.18 -29.80
CA ASN A 13 -9.77 -15.89 -29.07
C ASN A 13 -9.66 -15.26 -27.66
N SER A 14 -9.88 -16.07 -26.62
CA SER A 14 -9.13 -16.08 -25.35
C SER A 14 -8.58 -14.75 -24.79
N ILE A 15 -9.35 -14.08 -23.93
CA ILE A 15 -8.80 -13.09 -23.00
C ILE A 15 -8.25 -13.83 -21.79
N SER A 16 -6.97 -14.20 -21.84
CA SER A 16 -6.15 -14.33 -20.64
C SER A 16 -4.67 -14.35 -21.00
N PRO A 17 -3.89 -13.41 -20.45
CA PRO A 17 -2.62 -13.74 -19.85
C PRO A 17 -2.81 -13.57 -18.35
N SER A 18 -3.03 -14.68 -17.65
CA SER A 18 -2.64 -14.79 -16.26
C SER A 18 -1.14 -14.48 -16.22
N VAL A 19 -0.79 -13.28 -15.76
CA VAL A 19 0.59 -12.91 -15.44
C VAL A 19 0.99 -13.84 -14.30
N LYS A 20 1.62 -14.96 -14.64
CA LYS A 20 2.36 -15.77 -13.69
C LYS A 20 3.64 -15.01 -13.37
N THR A 21 3.52 -13.98 -12.53
CA THR A 21 4.67 -13.29 -11.94
C THR A 21 5.49 -14.36 -11.25
N THR A 22 6.68 -14.63 -11.78
CA THR A 22 7.55 -15.62 -11.16
C THR A 22 7.97 -15.11 -9.77
N PRO A 23 8.28 -15.98 -8.80
CA PRO A 23 8.77 -15.54 -7.49
C PRO A 23 9.97 -14.58 -7.58
N PHE A 24 10.75 -14.71 -8.66
CA PHE A 24 11.88 -13.84 -8.98
C PHE A 24 11.45 -12.41 -9.38
N GLU A 25 10.46 -12.25 -10.25
CA GLU A 25 9.91 -10.92 -10.62
C GLU A 25 9.19 -10.25 -9.44
N ALA A 26 8.56 -11.03 -8.57
CA ALA A 26 7.96 -10.53 -7.33
C ALA A 26 9.04 -10.02 -6.34
N GLN A 27 10.20 -10.70 -6.27
CA GLN A 27 11.32 -10.27 -5.44
C GLN A 27 11.98 -8.98 -5.97
N GLU A 28 12.13 -8.85 -7.29
CA GLU A 28 12.70 -7.65 -7.91
C GLU A 28 11.79 -6.42 -7.73
N SER A 29 10.49 -6.58 -7.94
CA SER A 29 9.51 -5.51 -7.70
C SER A 29 9.44 -5.10 -6.23
N PHE A 30 9.50 -6.05 -5.30
CA PHE A 30 9.59 -5.76 -3.86
C PHE A 30 10.87 -5.00 -3.49
N LYS A 31 12.01 -5.40 -4.05
CA LYS A 31 13.29 -4.71 -3.84
C LYS A 31 13.23 -3.25 -4.32
N ASN A 32 12.66 -3.02 -5.50
CA ASN A 32 12.52 -1.68 -6.06
C ASN A 32 11.58 -0.81 -5.21
N TYR A 33 10.48 -1.40 -4.72
CA TYR A 33 9.57 -0.72 -3.81
C TYR A 33 10.23 -0.37 -2.47
N LEU A 34 10.99 -1.31 -1.89
CA LEU A 34 11.72 -1.09 -0.64
C LEU A 34 12.77 0.02 -0.78
N GLN A 35 13.45 0.07 -1.92
CA GLN A 35 14.44 1.12 -2.20
C GLN A 35 13.78 2.49 -2.31
N GLY A 36 12.65 2.60 -3.03
CA GLY A 36 11.87 3.84 -3.10
C GLY A 36 11.29 4.26 -1.74
N ALA A 37 10.87 3.31 -0.91
CA ALA A 37 10.40 3.59 0.45
C ALA A 37 11.52 4.11 1.35
N LEU A 38 12.73 3.57 1.22
CA LEU A 38 13.90 4.03 1.99
C LEU A 38 14.30 5.47 1.62
N GLU A 39 14.26 5.80 0.33
CA GLU A 39 14.45 7.18 -0.14
C GLU A 39 13.36 8.12 0.39
N ASN A 40 12.10 7.68 0.36
CA ASN A 40 10.98 8.47 0.87
C ASN A 40 11.06 8.72 2.39
N ILE A 41 11.56 7.74 3.17
CA ILE A 41 11.82 7.91 4.60
C ILE A 41 12.93 8.95 4.82
N SER A 42 14.00 8.91 4.03
CA SER A 42 15.08 9.90 4.12
C SER A 42 14.59 11.32 3.83
N GLU A 43 13.73 11.49 2.83
CA GLU A 43 13.13 12.77 2.49
C GLU A 43 12.16 13.26 3.59
N THR A 44 11.33 12.36 4.11
CA THR A 44 10.40 12.64 5.22
C THR A 44 11.15 13.01 6.50
N GLN A 45 12.28 12.36 6.79
CA GLN A 45 13.15 12.69 7.92
C GLN A 45 13.72 14.11 7.80
N ALA A 46 14.14 14.51 6.59
CA ALA A 46 14.64 15.87 6.34
C ALA A 46 13.54 16.92 6.54
N GLN A 47 12.33 16.67 6.05
CA GLN A 47 11.17 17.54 6.28
C GLN A 47 10.77 17.61 7.76
N SER A 48 10.82 16.47 8.47
CA SER A 48 10.53 16.43 9.91
C SER A 48 11.52 17.28 10.70
N ASN A 49 12.83 17.19 10.40
CA ASN A 49 13.84 18.04 11.05
C ASN A 49 13.59 19.53 10.81
N ALA A 50 13.20 19.92 9.60
CA ALA A 50 12.83 21.31 9.29
C ALA A 50 11.56 21.75 10.05
N ALA A 51 10.55 20.88 10.15
CA ALA A 51 9.34 21.12 10.90
C ALA A 51 9.60 21.21 12.42
N THR A 52 10.50 20.39 12.97
CA THR A 52 10.92 20.45 14.38
C THR A 52 11.65 21.75 14.68
N GLN A 53 12.54 22.22 13.80
CA GLN A 53 13.14 23.55 13.92
C GLN A 53 12.09 24.66 13.91
N ALA A 54 11.06 24.55 13.06
CA ALA A 54 9.95 25.49 13.05
C ALA A 54 9.07 25.42 14.33
N LEU A 55 8.91 24.24 14.92
CA LEU A 55 8.13 24.01 16.15
C LEU A 55 8.81 24.57 17.40
N MET A 56 10.15 24.51 17.47
CA MET A 56 10.95 25.09 18.56
C MET A 56 10.77 26.62 18.69
N ASN A 57 10.17 27.28 17.68
CA ASN A 57 9.77 28.68 17.72
C ASN A 57 8.47 28.95 18.52
N GLY A 58 7.96 27.97 19.29
CA GLY A 58 7.15 28.24 20.48
C GLY A 58 5.66 28.51 20.26
N LYS A 59 5.00 27.83 19.33
CA LYS A 59 3.53 27.88 19.20
C LYS A 59 2.91 26.60 19.75
N MET A 60 2.29 26.67 20.93
CA MET A 60 0.97 26.05 21.15
C MET A 60 0.42 26.36 22.54
N ASP A 61 -0.50 27.32 22.57
CA ASP A 61 -1.63 27.35 23.51
C ASP A 61 -2.54 26.15 23.25
N ASN A 62 -3.35 25.77 24.26
CA ASN A 62 -4.53 24.89 24.23
C ASN A 62 -4.36 23.49 24.85
N LEU A 63 -4.50 23.43 26.18
CA LEU A 63 -4.72 22.19 26.96
C LEU A 63 -5.88 21.32 26.41
N HIS A 64 -6.90 21.92 25.79
CA HIS A 64 -7.99 21.18 25.13
C HIS A 64 -7.51 20.31 23.97
N GLN A 65 -6.48 20.76 23.25
CA GLN A 65 -5.90 20.00 22.15
C GLN A 65 -5.19 18.74 22.65
N VAL A 66 -4.59 18.78 23.85
CA VAL A 66 -3.91 17.61 24.45
C VAL A 66 -4.90 16.50 24.76
N MET A 67 -6.07 16.81 25.34
CA MET A 67 -7.10 15.80 25.61
C MET A 67 -7.68 15.21 24.33
N ILE A 68 -7.96 16.03 23.31
CA ILE A 68 -8.45 15.54 22.00
C ILE A 68 -7.39 14.64 21.34
N THR A 69 -6.13 15.04 21.37
CA THR A 69 -5.03 14.25 20.83
C THR A 69 -4.86 12.93 21.58
N ALA A 70 -5.00 12.92 22.91
CA ALA A 70 -4.92 11.70 23.70
C ALA A 70 -6.06 10.72 23.35
N GLU A 71 -7.29 11.20 23.21
CA GLU A 71 -8.43 10.37 22.81
C GLU A 71 -8.24 9.80 21.40
N LYS A 72 -7.81 10.64 20.45
CA LYS A 72 -7.50 10.22 19.08
C LYS A 72 -6.39 9.16 19.04
N ALA A 73 -5.35 9.31 19.87
CA ALA A 73 -4.26 8.35 19.96
C ALA A 73 -4.75 6.98 20.48
N SER A 74 -5.64 6.96 21.47
CA SER A 74 -6.26 5.74 22.00
C SER A 74 -7.01 4.97 20.91
N VAL A 75 -7.90 5.64 20.17
CA VAL A 75 -8.67 5.03 19.07
C VAL A 75 -7.76 4.54 17.95
N THR A 76 -6.73 5.31 17.61
CA THR A 76 -5.75 4.94 16.58
C THR A 76 -4.95 3.71 16.98
N LEU A 77 -4.55 3.61 18.25
CA LEU A 77 -3.83 2.45 18.77
C LEU A 77 -4.68 1.18 18.70
N GLN A 78 -5.95 1.26 19.11
CA GLN A 78 -6.90 0.13 19.00
C GLN A 78 -7.05 -0.32 17.54
N THR A 79 -7.25 0.63 16.62
CA THR A 79 -7.35 0.35 15.18
C THR A 79 -6.06 -0.31 14.65
N THR A 80 -4.90 0.13 15.11
CA THR A 80 -3.60 -0.44 14.72
C THR A 80 -3.46 -1.89 15.18
N LEU A 81 -3.96 -2.23 16.37
CA LEU A 81 -3.97 -3.61 16.86
C LEU A 81 -4.83 -4.51 15.99
N GLU A 82 -6.01 -4.05 15.59
CA GLU A 82 -6.89 -4.80 14.66
C GLU A 82 -6.23 -5.01 13.30
N ILE A 83 -5.59 -3.98 12.74
CA ILE A 83 -4.84 -4.09 11.48
C ILE A 83 -3.70 -5.10 11.64
N ARG A 84 -2.93 -5.04 12.73
CA ARG A 84 -1.85 -6.00 13.01
C ARG A 84 -2.39 -7.43 13.00
N ASN A 85 -3.50 -7.68 13.68
CA ASN A 85 -4.12 -9.01 13.73
C ASN A 85 -4.51 -9.49 12.32
N LYS A 86 -5.15 -8.62 11.52
CA LYS A 86 -5.55 -8.95 10.13
C LYS A 86 -4.37 -9.21 9.21
N VAL A 87 -3.25 -8.50 9.39
CA VAL A 87 -2.02 -8.72 8.61
C VAL A 87 -1.39 -10.07 8.96
N VAL A 88 -1.38 -10.45 10.24
CA VAL A 88 -0.88 -11.78 10.67
C VAL A 88 -1.76 -12.90 10.12
N GLU A 89 -3.09 -12.74 10.18
CA GLU A 89 -4.05 -13.68 9.56
C GLU A 89 -3.80 -13.81 8.05
N ALA A 90 -3.65 -12.69 7.34
CA ALA A 90 -3.38 -12.69 5.90
C ALA A 90 -2.06 -13.38 5.55
N TYR A 91 -1.01 -13.19 6.35
CA TYR A 91 0.25 -13.88 6.17
C TYR A 91 0.11 -15.40 6.37
N GLN A 92 -0.60 -15.81 7.44
CA GLN A 92 -0.87 -17.23 7.69
C GLN A 92 -1.67 -17.87 6.56
N GLU A 93 -2.67 -17.16 6.02
CA GLU A 93 -3.50 -17.66 4.92
C GLU A 93 -2.68 -17.86 3.63
N ILE A 94 -1.82 -16.90 3.27
CA ILE A 94 -0.91 -17.02 2.11
C ILE A 94 0.00 -18.25 2.25
N MET A 95 0.53 -18.50 3.45
CA MET A 95 1.38 -19.67 3.71
C MET A 95 0.61 -21.00 3.57
N ARG A 96 -0.68 -21.03 3.89
CA ARG A 96 -1.54 -22.22 3.72
C ARG A 96 -1.94 -22.47 2.26
N MET A 97 -1.97 -21.43 1.43
CA MET A 97 -2.24 -21.59 -0.01
C MET A 97 -1.05 -22.13 -0.81
N GLN A 98 0.17 -22.09 -0.26
CA GLN A 98 1.41 -22.44 -0.97
C GLN A 98 1.94 -23.87 -0.69
N VAL A 99 1.25 -24.66 0.15
CA VAL A 99 1.59 -26.08 0.42
C VAL A 99 0.73 -27.05 -0.38
#